data_AF-A0A357QYV8-F1
#
_entry.id   AF-A0A357QYV8-F1
#
_cell.length_a   1.000
_cell.length_b   1.000
_cell.length_c   1.000
_cell.angle_alpha   90.00
_cell.angle_beta   90.00
_cell.angle_gamma   90.00
#
_symmetry.space_group_name_H-M   'P 1'
#
loop_
_entity.id
_entity.type
_entity.pdbx_description
1 polymer ?
#
loop_
_entity_poly.entity_id
_entity_poly.type
_entity_poly.pdbx_seq_one_letter_code
_entity_poly.pdbx_strand_id
1 'polypeptide(L)'
;MLKILDNQKLILQYRPNFGAWTFHLRLPGTKDIDGRWGYMKVSGTIDGYEIKGLNLAPRKNEDKLISINKKIRDAIGKKDGDEVMVTLYLHE
;
A
#
# COMPACT_ATOMS: atom_id res chain seq x y z
N MET A 1 -8.89 9.97 10.74
CA MET A 1 -8.21 9.29 9.61
C MET A 1 -7.49 10.33 8.78
N LEU A 2 -6.17 10.22 8.66
CA LEU A 2 -5.31 11.18 7.95
C LEU A 2 -5.11 10.75 6.50
N LYS A 3 -5.41 11.60 5.52
CA LYS A 3 -5.12 11.32 4.11
C LYS A 3 -3.61 11.37 3.87
N ILE A 4 -3.01 10.26 3.46
CA ILE A 4 -1.56 10.13 3.22
C ILE A 4 -1.21 10.08 1.73
N LEU A 5 -2.16 9.69 0.87
CA LEU A 5 -2.04 9.72 -0.59
C LEU A 5 -3.37 10.13 -1.21
N ASP A 6 -3.30 10.88 -2.30
CA ASP A 6 -4.47 11.38 -3.03
C ASP A 6 -4.27 11.22 -4.53
N ASN A 7 -5.00 10.30 -5.15
CA ASN A 7 -4.94 9.95 -6.57
C ASN A 7 -3.50 9.81 -7.10
N GLN A 8 -2.62 9.25 -6.27
CA GLN A 8 -1.22 9.09 -6.58
C GLN A 8 -1.01 7.90 -7.51
N LYS A 9 -0.27 8.11 -8.59
CA LYS A 9 0.18 7.04 -9.48
C LYS A 9 1.35 6.31 -8.86
N LEU A 10 1.21 5.00 -8.65
CA LEU A 10 2.24 4.11 -8.12
C LEU A 10 2.41 2.89 -9.01
N ILE A 11 3.61 2.30 -9.01
CA ILE A 11 3.91 1.07 -9.76
C ILE A 11 3.71 -0.14 -8.86
N LEU A 12 2.92 -1.10 -9.31
CA LEU A 12 2.81 -2.41 -8.68
C LEU A 12 4.11 -3.18 -8.85
N GLN A 13 4.77 -3.51 -7.74
CA GLN A 13 6.05 -4.21 -7.74
C GLN A 13 5.88 -5.67 -7.35
N TYR A 14 6.51 -6.57 -8.09
CA TYR A 14 6.70 -7.96 -7.74
C TYR A 14 8.14 -8.23 -7.30
N ARG A 15 8.29 -8.86 -6.14
CA ARG A 15 9.58 -9.33 -5.63
C ARG A 15 9.43 -10.76 -5.09
N PRO A 16 9.99 -11.78 -5.77
CA PRO A 16 9.92 -13.14 -5.26
C PRO A 16 10.62 -13.26 -3.91
N ASN A 17 10.16 -14.20 -3.08
CA ASN A 17 10.68 -14.46 -1.72
C ASN A 17 10.62 -13.25 -0.77
N PHE A 18 9.65 -12.35 -0.94
CA PHE A 18 9.46 -11.16 -0.11
C PHE A 18 8.26 -11.25 0.84
N GLY A 19 7.94 -12.49 1.27
CA GLY A 19 6.86 -12.78 2.21
C GLY A 19 5.50 -12.23 1.75
N ALA A 20 4.74 -11.66 2.68
CA ALA A 20 3.45 -11.04 2.40
C ALA A 20 3.51 -9.85 1.43
N TRP A 21 4.71 -9.33 1.15
CA TRP A 21 4.98 -8.17 0.28
C TRP A 21 5.46 -8.56 -1.11
N THR A 22 5.34 -9.85 -1.47
CA THR A 22 5.71 -10.33 -2.81
C THR A 22 5.09 -9.50 -3.92
N PHE A 23 3.88 -8.98 -3.72
CA PHE A 23 3.32 -7.88 -4.50
C PHE A 23 3.07 -6.69 -3.58
N HIS A 24 3.61 -5.52 -3.92
CA HIS A 24 3.52 -4.34 -3.05
C HIS A 24 3.52 -3.01 -3.82
N LEU A 25 3.08 -1.97 -3.11
CA LEU A 25 3.29 -0.57 -3.50
C LEU A 25 4.17 0.11 -2.44
N ARG A 26 5.11 0.93 -2.90
CA ARG A 26 5.87 1.86 -2.05
C ARG A 26 5.10 3.16 -1.92
N LEU A 27 4.82 3.58 -0.69
CA LEU A 27 4.01 4.77 -0.42
C LEU A 27 4.91 5.99 -0.20
N PRO A 28 5.07 6.89 -1.18
CA PRO A 28 5.99 8.02 -1.06
C PRO A 28 5.58 8.96 0.08
N GLY A 29 6.56 9.55 0.77
CA GLY A 29 6.31 10.54 1.83
C GLY A 29 5.87 9.93 3.16
N THR A 30 5.98 8.60 3.32
CA THR A 30 5.56 7.89 4.53
C THR A 30 6.73 7.45 5.42
N LYS A 31 7.95 7.86 5.08
CA LYS A 31 9.17 7.56 5.84
C LYS A 31 9.04 7.94 7.32
N ASP A 32 8.53 9.13 7.58
CA ASP A 32 8.44 9.71 8.94
C ASP A 32 7.13 9.34 9.67
N ILE A 33 6.30 8.48 9.07
CA ILE A 33 5.16 7.88 9.79
C ILE A 33 5.72 6.88 10.78
N ASP A 34 5.73 7.28 12.05
CA ASP A 34 6.05 6.42 13.17
C ASP A 34 4.87 5.53 13.56
N GLY A 35 5.16 4.29 13.91
CA GLY A 35 4.14 3.37 14.39
C GLY A 35 4.66 1.97 14.60
N ARG A 36 3.93 1.21 15.43
CA ARG A 36 4.19 -0.21 15.67
C ARG A 36 3.43 -1.06 14.65
N TRP A 37 3.99 -2.23 14.34
CA TRP A 37 3.28 -3.25 13.58
C TRP A 37 1.89 -3.51 14.16
N GLY A 38 0.86 -3.60 13.31
CA GLY A 38 -0.53 -3.84 13.70
C GLY A 38 -1.34 -2.59 14.06
N TYR A 39 -0.69 -1.44 14.27
CA TYR A 39 -1.35 -0.16 14.55
C TYR A 39 -1.40 0.75 13.34
N MET A 40 -0.41 0.65 12.44
CA MET A 40 -0.38 1.41 11.20
C MET A 40 -1.31 0.81 10.15
N LYS A 41 -2.60 1.14 10.23
CA LYS A 41 -3.61 0.65 9.28
C LYS A 41 -4.02 1.74 8.32
N VAL A 42 -4.30 1.35 7.08
CA VAL A 42 -4.84 2.24 6.05
C VAL A 42 -6.13 1.70 5.45
N SER A 43 -7.01 2.62 5.08
CA SER A 43 -8.17 2.36 4.21
C SER A 43 -8.11 3.30 3.01
N GLY A 44 -8.85 2.99 1.94
CA GLY A 44 -8.91 3.84 0.77
C GLY A 44 -9.20 3.04 -0.49
N THR A 45 -8.65 3.47 -1.63
CA THR A 45 -8.88 2.84 -2.93
C THR A 45 -7.59 2.64 -3.71
N ILE A 46 -7.58 1.57 -4.51
CA ILE A 46 -6.54 1.28 -5.51
C ILE A 46 -7.29 0.98 -6.81
N ASP A 47 -7.14 1.81 -7.84
CA ASP A 47 -7.93 1.75 -9.08
C ASP A 47 -9.45 1.62 -8.83
N GLY A 48 -9.94 2.34 -7.81
CA GLY A 48 -11.35 2.31 -7.40
C GLY A 48 -11.77 1.10 -6.55
N TYR A 49 -10.93 0.07 -6.40
CA TYR A 49 -11.20 -1.04 -5.50
C TYR A 49 -10.97 -0.63 -4.03
N GLU A 50 -12.00 -0.78 -3.21
CA GLU A 50 -11.95 -0.39 -1.79
C GLU A 50 -11.09 -1.35 -0.95
N ILE A 51 -10.22 -0.79 -0.12
CA ILE A 51 -9.46 -1.52 0.90
C ILE A 51 -9.78 -0.97 2.30
N LYS A 52 -9.85 -1.87 3.29
CA LYS A 52 -10.17 -1.52 4.68
C LYS A 52 -9.16 -2.13 5.64
N GLY A 53 -8.49 -1.27 6.41
CA GLY A 53 -7.65 -1.67 7.54
C GLY A 53 -6.43 -2.52 7.17
N LEU A 54 -5.81 -2.29 6.01
CA LEU A 54 -4.57 -2.97 5.64
C LEU A 54 -3.39 -2.43 6.44
N ASN A 55 -2.50 -3.31 6.89
CA ASN A 55 -1.31 -2.88 7.61
C ASN A 55 -0.25 -2.31 6.66
N LEU A 56 0.41 -1.23 7.09
CA LEU A 56 1.64 -0.74 6.51
C LEU A 56 2.85 -1.58 6.99
N ALA A 57 3.80 -1.84 6.10
CA ALA A 57 5.07 -2.47 6.48
C ALA A 57 5.89 -1.51 7.37
N PRO A 58 6.35 -1.94 8.57
CA PRO A 58 7.14 -1.11 9.45
C PRO A 58 8.56 -1.07 8.88
N ARG A 59 8.97 0.11 8.40
CA ARG A 59 10.30 0.32 7.82
C ARG A 59 10.96 1.52 8.47
N LYS A 60 12.21 1.34 8.88
CA LYS A 60 13.05 2.40 9.44
C LYS A 60 13.70 3.18 8.31
N ASN A 61 13.61 4.50 8.35
CA ASN A 61 14.27 5.41 7.41
C ASN A 61 13.89 5.24 5.93
N GLU A 62 12.79 4.55 5.64
CA GLU A 62 12.27 4.32 4.30
C GLU A 62 10.75 4.45 4.27
N ASP A 63 10.24 4.75 3.07
CA ASP A 63 8.80 4.73 2.79
C ASP A 63 8.20 3.37 3.14
N LYS A 64 6.98 3.41 3.70
CA LYS A 64 6.22 2.24 4.06
C LYS A 64 5.71 1.53 2.80
N LEU A 65 5.44 0.23 2.94
CA LEU A 65 4.85 -0.58 1.88
C LEU A 65 3.42 -1.01 2.24
N ILE A 66 2.59 -1.20 1.22
CA ILE A 66 1.31 -1.94 1.33
C ILE A 66 1.37 -3.21 0.50
N SER A 67 0.80 -4.30 1.01
CA SER A 67 0.74 -5.57 0.30
C SER A 67 -0.48 -5.60 -0.58
N ILE A 68 -0.30 -5.94 -1.85
CA ILE A 68 -1.39 -6.06 -2.80
C ILE A 68 -1.64 -7.55 -2.97
N ASN A 69 -2.51 -8.11 -2.14
CA ASN A 69 -2.82 -9.54 -2.15
C ASN A 69 -3.56 -9.97 -3.44
N LYS A 70 -3.71 -11.27 -3.64
CA LYS A 70 -4.32 -11.82 -4.86
C LYS A 70 -5.72 -11.26 -5.11
N LYS A 71 -6.56 -11.13 -4.07
CA LYS A 71 -7.93 -10.60 -4.19
C LYS A 71 -7.94 -9.18 -4.76
N ILE A 72 -7.05 -8.31 -4.26
CA ILE A 72 -6.93 -6.93 -4.75
C ILE A 72 -6.45 -6.94 -6.21
N ARG A 73 -5.39 -7.71 -6.51
CA ARG A 73 -4.84 -7.79 -7.88
C ARG A 73 -5.85 -8.29 -8.90
N ASP A 74 -6.60 -9.34 -8.56
CA ASP A 74 -7.64 -9.90 -9.42
C ASP A 74 -8.75 -8.87 -9.67
N ALA A 75 -9.10 -8.06 -8.66
CA ALA A 75 -10.14 -7.04 -8.78
C ALA A 75 -9.73 -5.83 -9.64
N ILE A 76 -8.46 -5.43 -9.57
CA ILE A 76 -7.94 -4.30 -10.37
C ILE A 76 -7.38 -4.74 -11.73
N GLY A 77 -7.11 -6.04 -11.91
CA GLY A 77 -6.59 -6.61 -13.16
C GLY A 77 -5.14 -6.24 -13.49
N LYS A 78 -4.32 -5.93 -12.47
CA LYS A 78 -2.96 -5.37 -12.63
C LYS A 78 -1.88 -6.37 -12.26
N LYS A 79 -0.76 -6.31 -12.97
CA LYS A 79 0.44 -7.13 -12.78
C LYS A 79 1.65 -6.28 -12.43
N ASP A 80 2.78 -6.95 -12.18
CA ASP A 80 4.06 -6.29 -11.97
C ASP A 80 4.39 -5.30 -13.10
N GLY A 81 4.86 -4.11 -12.72
CA GLY A 81 5.19 -3.03 -13.64
C GLY A 81 4.00 -2.14 -14.04
N ASP A 82 2.76 -2.52 -13.76
CA ASP A 82 1.61 -1.69 -14.10
C ASP A 82 1.44 -0.50 -13.13
N GLU A 83 0.94 0.60 -13.66
CA GLU A 83 0.53 1.77 -12.88
C GLU A 83 -0.88 1.58 -12.31
N VAL A 84 -1.02 1.98 -11.04
CA VAL A 84 -2.29 2.02 -10.30
C VAL A 84 -2.49 3.40 -9.67
N MET A 85 -3.73 3.85 -9.60
CA MET A 85 -4.15 5.09 -8.96
C MET A 85 -4.57 4.83 -7.52
N VAL A 86 -3.96 5.56 -6.58
CA VAL A 86 -4.03 5.21 -5.15
C VAL A 86 -4.44 6.42 -4.32
N THR A 87 -5.46 6.21 -3.48
CA THR A 87 -5.87 7.15 -2.44
C THR A 87 -5.93 6.40 -1.11
N LEU A 88 -5.18 6.86 -0.11
CA LEU A 88 -5.06 6.17 1.18
C LEU A 88 -5.24 7.12 2.36
N TYR A 89 -5.88 6.60 3.40
CA TYR A 89 -6.11 7.24 4.67
C TYR A 89 -5.56 6.36 5.79
N LEU A 90 -4.63 6.91 6.58
CA LEU A 90 -4.11 6.30 7.79
C LEU A 90 -5.16 6.37 8.91
N HIS A 91 -5.34 5.26 9.60
CA HIS A 91 -6.13 5.16 10.82
C HIS A 91 -5.32 5.82 11.94
N GLU A 92 -5.98 6.67 12.73
CA GLU A 92 -5.38 7.23 13.95
C GLU A 92 -5.18 6.15 15.02
#